data_AF-A0AAW9DPF7-F1
#
_entry.id   AF-A0AAW9DPF7-F1
#
_cell.length_a   1.000
_cell.length_b   1.000
_cell.length_c   1.000
_cell.angle_alpha   90.00
_cell.angle_beta   90.00
_cell.angle_gamma   90.00
#
_symmetry.space_group_name_H-M   'P 1'
#
loop_
_entity.id
_entity.type
_entity.pdbx_description
1 polymer ?
#
loop_
_entity_poly.entity_id
_entity_poly.type
_entity_poly.pdbx_seq_one_letter_code
_entity_poly.pdbx_strand_id
1 'polypeptide(L)'
;MLFGVYELSEPMMIYQEIYAAAHSIPASASIAAVQADGSTALSYSQVEFAESTIFAEIPALRSGQQTNTAGDGVVMSSVVFEPSPSTCVASAASPCNYDAYVVWSVAYTGGDSGRSFNQTTRPCGLTTQVAAGNTTPGDLPTMGVSTRATAWPDPILVVDVFFSYEPLLLTYTKTPIEFLASGFWPVRSVKAASVDANGNATPLLPDQQYTVLTGLGGAPTSSYCVNPNYPESGT
;
A
#
# COMPACT_ATOMS: atom_id res chain seq x y z
N MET A 1 22.72 -33.40 0.26
CA MET A 1 22.47 -32.71 -1.03
C MET A 1 21.05 -32.16 -1.10
N LEU A 2 20.00 -32.90 -0.69
CA LEU A 2 18.61 -32.41 -0.64
C LEU A 2 18.42 -31.14 0.23
N PHE A 3 19.08 -31.07 1.39
CA PHE A 3 18.98 -29.92 2.31
C PHE A 3 19.52 -28.61 1.71
N GLY A 4 20.63 -28.64 0.97
CA GLY A 4 21.19 -27.43 0.36
C GLY A 4 20.38 -26.91 -0.84
N VAL A 5 19.66 -27.78 -1.55
CA VAL A 5 18.73 -27.36 -2.61
C VAL A 5 17.47 -26.75 -2.00
N TYR A 6 16.96 -27.34 -0.91
CA TYR A 6 15.81 -26.84 -0.18
C TYR A 6 16.04 -25.40 0.33
N GLU A 7 17.20 -25.14 0.96
CA GLU A 7 17.56 -23.80 1.46
C GLU A 7 17.81 -22.76 0.37
N LEU A 8 18.17 -23.16 -0.84
CA LEU A 8 18.28 -22.25 -1.98
C LEU A 8 16.91 -21.92 -2.60
N SER A 9 15.95 -22.85 -2.49
CA SER A 9 14.61 -22.69 -3.05
C SER A 9 13.63 -21.97 -2.11
N GLU A 10 13.78 -22.11 -0.80
CA GLU A 10 12.88 -21.51 0.20
C GLU A 10 12.84 -19.97 0.12
N PRO A 11 13.98 -19.26 -0.01
CA PRO A 11 13.99 -17.82 -0.29
C PRO A 11 13.22 -17.42 -1.55
N MET A 12 13.30 -18.23 -2.62
CA MET A 12 12.55 -17.94 -3.86
C MET A 12 11.05 -18.16 -3.70
N MET A 13 10.64 -19.19 -2.94
CA MET A 13 9.23 -19.43 -2.63
C MET A 13 8.67 -18.28 -1.78
N ILE A 14 9.39 -17.90 -0.72
CA ILE A 14 9.02 -16.78 0.16
C ILE A 14 8.89 -15.48 -0.64
N TYR A 15 9.84 -15.20 -1.54
CA TYR A 15 9.74 -14.03 -2.41
C TYR A 15 8.44 -14.02 -3.25
N GLN A 16 8.02 -15.17 -3.78
CA GLN A 16 6.76 -15.27 -4.52
C GLN A 16 5.54 -15.09 -3.62
N GLU A 17 5.57 -15.63 -2.40
CA GLU A 17 4.49 -15.48 -1.41
C GLU A 17 4.32 -14.01 -0.98
N ILE A 18 5.43 -13.31 -0.69
CA ILE A 18 5.42 -11.87 -0.38
C ILE A 18 4.89 -11.07 -1.57
N TYR A 19 5.35 -11.37 -2.78
CA TYR A 19 4.88 -10.70 -3.97
C TYR A 19 3.38 -10.92 -4.18
N ALA A 20 2.88 -12.15 -3.98
CA ALA A 20 1.45 -12.46 -4.04
C ALA A 20 0.66 -11.68 -3.00
N ALA A 21 1.12 -11.67 -1.74
CA ALA A 21 0.49 -10.94 -0.65
C ALA A 21 0.38 -9.44 -0.94
N ALA A 22 1.47 -8.83 -1.42
CA ALA A 22 1.50 -7.41 -1.77
C ALA A 22 0.45 -7.04 -2.83
N HIS A 23 0.00 -7.99 -3.67
CA HIS A 23 -1.01 -7.74 -4.70
C HIS A 23 -2.42 -8.17 -4.27
N SER A 24 -2.57 -9.28 -3.54
CA SER A 24 -3.89 -9.79 -3.13
C SER A 24 -4.52 -8.97 -2.01
N ILE A 25 -3.73 -8.49 -1.06
CA ILE A 25 -4.18 -7.65 0.07
C ILE A 25 -4.84 -6.35 -0.43
N PRO A 26 -4.17 -5.47 -1.22
CA PRO A 26 -4.79 -4.23 -1.67
C PRO A 26 -5.95 -4.49 -2.64
N ALA A 27 -5.91 -5.57 -3.41
CA ALA A 27 -7.04 -5.96 -4.26
C ALA A 27 -8.30 -6.24 -3.43
N SER A 28 -8.18 -7.00 -2.34
CA SER A 28 -9.29 -7.29 -1.43
C SER A 28 -9.85 -6.03 -0.76
N ALA A 29 -8.96 -5.15 -0.28
CA ALA A 29 -9.34 -3.88 0.34
C ALA A 29 -10.01 -2.94 -0.66
N SER A 30 -9.54 -2.89 -1.90
CA SER A 30 -10.13 -2.04 -2.96
C SER A 30 -11.59 -2.40 -3.26
N ILE A 31 -11.95 -3.69 -3.13
CA ILE A 31 -13.32 -4.16 -3.36
C ILE A 31 -14.21 -3.74 -2.20
N ALA A 32 -13.69 -3.78 -0.97
CA ALA A 32 -14.41 -3.39 0.23
C ALA A 32 -14.56 -1.86 0.39
N ALA A 33 -13.72 -1.07 -0.29
CA ALA A 33 -13.67 0.38 -0.15
C ALA A 33 -14.90 1.11 -0.72
N VAL A 34 -15.64 0.50 -1.65
CA VAL A 34 -16.74 1.16 -2.35
C VAL A 34 -18.01 1.15 -1.51
N GLN A 35 -18.51 2.34 -1.17
CA GLN A 35 -19.72 2.53 -0.39
C GLN A 35 -20.98 2.56 -1.28
N ALA A 36 -22.14 2.36 -0.67
CA ALA A 36 -23.43 2.33 -1.40
C ALA A 36 -23.81 3.67 -2.05
N ASP A 37 -23.31 4.78 -1.51
CA ASP A 37 -23.47 6.14 -2.07
C ASP A 37 -22.45 6.46 -3.19
N GLY A 38 -21.54 5.54 -3.47
CA GLY A 38 -20.49 5.68 -4.48
C GLY A 38 -19.24 6.42 -4.02
N SER A 39 -19.16 6.80 -2.74
CA SER A 39 -17.93 7.27 -2.11
C SER A 39 -16.96 6.10 -1.86
N THR A 40 -15.69 6.44 -1.60
CA THR A 40 -14.67 5.46 -1.25
C THR A 40 -14.19 5.66 0.19
N ALA A 41 -14.42 4.66 1.03
CA ALA A 41 -14.00 4.67 2.43
C ALA A 41 -13.63 3.26 2.91
N LEU A 42 -12.61 3.16 3.76
CA LEU A 42 -12.25 1.96 4.49
C LEU A 42 -12.21 2.29 5.98
N SER A 43 -12.75 1.41 6.83
CA SER A 43 -12.56 1.55 8.26
C SER A 43 -11.21 0.96 8.68
N TYR A 44 -10.63 1.48 9.77
CA TYR A 44 -9.39 0.94 10.35
C TYR A 44 -9.44 -0.57 10.54
N SER A 45 -10.56 -1.10 11.06
CA SER A 45 -10.76 -2.54 11.23
C SER A 45 -10.81 -3.32 9.92
N GLN A 46 -11.32 -2.72 8.83
CA GLN A 46 -11.31 -3.35 7.51
C GLN A 46 -9.89 -3.41 6.94
N VAL A 47 -9.09 -2.36 7.17
CA VAL A 47 -7.68 -2.34 6.77
C VAL A 47 -6.89 -3.39 7.55
N GLU A 48 -6.98 -3.41 8.88
CA GLU A 48 -6.32 -4.43 9.71
C GLU A 48 -6.75 -5.86 9.34
N PHE A 49 -8.04 -6.07 9.04
CA PHE A 49 -8.52 -7.37 8.57
C PHE A 49 -7.90 -7.76 7.23
N ALA A 50 -7.83 -6.84 6.26
CA ALA A 50 -7.20 -7.10 4.97
C ALA A 50 -5.70 -7.38 5.14
N GLU A 51 -4.99 -6.62 5.96
CA GLU A 51 -3.57 -6.86 6.23
C GLU A 51 -3.31 -8.19 6.94
N SER A 52 -4.23 -8.62 7.83
CA SER A 52 -4.12 -9.92 8.53
C SER A 52 -4.10 -11.12 7.58
N THR A 53 -4.57 -10.98 6.33
CA THR A 53 -4.51 -12.07 5.35
C THR A 53 -3.08 -12.40 4.94
N ILE A 54 -2.08 -11.60 5.33
CA ILE A 54 -0.66 -11.93 5.20
C ILE A 54 -0.32 -13.30 5.77
N PHE A 55 -0.97 -13.71 6.87
CA PHE A 55 -0.76 -15.04 7.45
C PHE A 55 -1.30 -16.16 6.57
N ALA A 56 -2.25 -15.88 5.68
CA ALA A 56 -2.73 -16.85 4.69
C ALA A 56 -1.83 -16.89 3.45
N GLU A 57 -1.28 -15.75 3.05
CA GLU A 57 -0.45 -15.62 1.85
C GLU A 57 1.00 -16.08 2.06
N ILE A 58 1.53 -15.96 3.27
CA ILE A 58 2.89 -16.39 3.64
C ILE A 58 2.78 -17.47 4.73
N PRO A 59 2.62 -18.76 4.37
CA PRO A 59 2.55 -19.86 5.33
C PRO A 59 3.76 -19.93 6.28
N ALA A 60 4.94 -19.45 5.87
CA ALA A 60 6.12 -19.37 6.73
C ALA A 60 5.90 -18.50 7.99
N LEU A 61 4.99 -17.53 7.93
CA LEU A 61 4.57 -16.75 9.11
C LEU A 61 3.86 -17.62 10.14
N ARG A 62 3.19 -18.71 9.75
CA ARG A 62 2.53 -19.63 10.68
C ARG A 62 3.52 -20.62 11.30
N SER A 63 4.57 -21.00 10.56
CA SER A 63 5.53 -22.03 10.99
C SER A 63 6.55 -21.53 12.02
N GLY A 64 6.73 -20.22 12.19
CA GLY A 64 7.68 -19.67 13.18
C GLY A 64 9.11 -19.53 12.68
N GLN A 65 9.31 -19.61 11.36
CA GLN A 65 10.62 -19.45 10.71
C GLN A 65 10.99 -17.97 10.48
N GLN A 66 10.61 -17.07 11.39
CA GLN A 66 10.94 -15.65 11.30
C GLN A 66 11.97 -15.26 12.36
N THR A 67 12.78 -14.26 12.03
CA THR A 67 13.39 -13.42 13.05
C THR A 67 12.39 -12.35 13.41
N ASN A 68 12.10 -12.13 14.70
CA ASN A 68 11.34 -10.96 15.15
C ASN A 68 12.23 -9.71 14.99
N THR A 69 12.60 -9.39 13.75
CA THR A 69 13.42 -8.24 13.40
C THR A 69 12.51 -7.03 13.31
N ALA A 70 13.00 -5.88 13.80
CA ALA A 70 12.28 -4.63 13.65
C ALA A 70 12.11 -4.31 12.15
N GLY A 71 10.89 -4.04 11.70
CA GLY A 71 10.58 -3.75 10.29
C GLY A 71 9.75 -4.82 9.57
N ASP A 72 9.58 -6.03 10.12
CA ASP A 72 8.64 -7.00 9.55
C ASP A 72 7.20 -6.52 9.72
N GLY A 73 6.36 -6.68 8.70
CA GLY A 73 4.93 -6.37 8.76
C GLY A 73 4.33 -5.97 7.41
N VAL A 74 3.08 -5.55 7.48
CA VAL A 74 2.31 -5.05 6.33
C VAL A 74 1.87 -3.63 6.63
N VAL A 75 2.01 -2.75 5.64
CA VAL A 75 1.56 -1.36 5.71
C VAL A 75 0.69 -1.08 4.50
N MET A 76 -0.57 -0.72 4.73
CA MET A 76 -1.50 -0.25 3.71
C MET A 76 -1.62 1.26 3.73
N SER A 77 -1.52 1.90 2.58
CA SER A 77 -1.65 3.35 2.44
C SER A 77 -2.59 3.72 1.29
N SER A 78 -3.37 4.77 1.45
CA SER A 78 -4.11 5.40 0.34
C SER A 78 -3.32 6.57 -0.21
N VAL A 79 -3.23 6.63 -1.53
CA VAL A 79 -2.50 7.66 -2.26
C VAL A 79 -3.40 8.34 -3.28
N VAL A 80 -3.35 9.66 -3.30
CA VAL A 80 -3.97 10.53 -4.29
C VAL A 80 -2.90 11.29 -5.08
N PHE A 81 -3.24 11.72 -6.29
CA PHE A 81 -2.35 12.46 -7.17
C PHE A 81 -2.92 13.85 -7.46
N GLU A 82 -2.15 14.89 -7.15
CA GLU A 82 -2.56 16.28 -7.35
C GLU A 82 -1.72 16.96 -8.45
N PRO A 83 -2.33 17.76 -9.33
CA PRO A 83 -1.59 18.42 -10.40
C PRO A 83 -0.63 19.49 -9.85
N SER A 84 0.55 19.57 -10.46
CA SER A 84 1.63 20.49 -10.12
C SER A 84 2.06 21.26 -11.38
N PRO A 85 1.67 22.54 -11.53
CA PRO A 85 0.87 23.36 -10.60
C PRO A 85 -0.62 22.98 -10.57
N SER A 86 -1.31 23.32 -9.48
CA SER A 86 -2.74 22.97 -9.27
C SER A 86 -3.70 23.53 -10.32
N THR A 87 -3.26 24.52 -11.10
CA THR A 87 -4.01 25.11 -12.21
C THR A 87 -3.87 24.33 -13.53
N CYS A 88 -3.09 23.26 -13.55
CA CYS A 88 -2.85 22.49 -14.77
C CYS A 88 -4.08 21.65 -15.14
N VAL A 89 -4.54 21.77 -16.39
CA VAL A 89 -5.65 20.97 -16.94
C VAL A 89 -5.07 20.01 -17.98
N ALA A 90 -5.04 18.72 -17.63
CA ALA A 90 -4.45 17.72 -18.50
C ALA A 90 -5.29 17.51 -19.77
N SER A 91 -4.59 17.46 -20.90
CA SER A 91 -5.16 17.15 -22.22
C SER A 91 -4.15 16.36 -23.05
N ALA A 92 -4.61 15.75 -24.15
CA ALA A 92 -3.72 15.02 -25.07
C ALA A 92 -2.57 15.87 -25.63
N ALA A 93 -2.77 17.19 -25.77
CA ALA A 93 -1.77 18.13 -26.28
C ALA A 93 -0.91 18.77 -25.17
N SER A 94 -1.36 18.73 -23.91
CA SER A 94 -0.69 19.35 -22.78
C SER A 94 -0.79 18.44 -21.54
N PRO A 95 0.20 17.56 -21.33
CA PRO A 95 0.22 16.71 -20.13
C PRO A 95 0.63 17.52 -18.89
N CYS A 96 0.01 17.21 -17.76
CA CYS A 96 0.30 17.81 -16.46
C CYS A 96 1.25 16.93 -15.65
N ASN A 97 2.06 17.57 -14.80
CA ASN A 97 2.79 16.85 -13.76
C ASN A 97 1.87 16.64 -12.55
N TYR A 98 2.03 15.53 -11.85
CA TYR A 98 1.25 15.17 -10.66
C TYR A 98 2.18 14.75 -9.51
N ASP A 99 1.90 15.30 -8.35
CA ASP A 99 2.56 15.00 -7.08
C ASP A 99 1.73 13.97 -6.30
N ALA A 100 2.39 12.99 -5.69
CA ALA A 100 1.72 11.95 -4.88
C ALA A 100 1.58 12.38 -3.43
N TYR A 101 0.38 12.20 -2.89
CA TYR A 101 0.06 12.46 -1.49
C TYR A 101 -0.48 11.21 -0.83
N VAL A 102 0.12 10.84 0.29
CA VAL A 102 -0.42 9.81 1.18
C VAL A 102 -1.52 10.45 2.02
N VAL A 103 -2.75 9.96 1.83
CA VAL A 103 -3.97 10.42 2.49
C VAL A 103 -4.03 9.83 3.90
N TRP A 104 -3.78 8.53 4.00
CA TRP A 104 -3.64 7.81 5.24
C TRP A 104 -2.72 6.61 5.05
N SER A 105 -2.16 6.13 6.15
CA SER A 105 -1.39 4.90 6.22
C SER A 105 -1.75 4.15 7.49
N VAL A 106 -1.87 2.84 7.41
CA VAL A 106 -2.08 1.94 8.54
C VAL A 106 -0.99 0.88 8.50
N ALA A 107 -0.38 0.62 9.64
CA ALA A 107 0.55 -0.46 9.83
C ALA A 107 -0.16 -1.56 10.63
N TYR A 108 -0.14 -2.77 10.10
CA TYR A 108 -0.75 -3.91 10.77
C TYR A 108 -0.10 -4.13 12.13
N THR A 109 -0.91 -4.09 13.19
CA THR A 109 -0.43 -4.25 14.58
C THR A 109 -0.77 -5.59 15.20
N GLY A 110 -1.43 -6.47 14.45
CA GLY A 110 -2.12 -7.63 15.01
C GLY A 110 -1.26 -8.52 15.90
N GLY A 111 -1.86 -8.90 17.05
CA GLY A 111 -1.30 -9.77 18.09
C GLY A 111 -1.90 -11.18 18.14
N ASP A 112 -2.76 -11.55 17.20
CA ASP A 112 -3.58 -12.78 17.23
C ASP A 112 -2.80 -14.10 17.10
N SER A 113 -1.49 -14.02 16.85
CA SER A 113 -0.57 -15.17 16.86
C SER A 113 0.49 -15.12 17.98
N GLY A 114 0.36 -14.18 18.94
CA GLY A 114 1.41 -13.89 19.91
C GLY A 114 2.64 -13.21 19.30
N ARG A 115 2.52 -12.73 18.06
CA ARG A 115 3.56 -12.02 17.31
C ARG A 115 3.20 -10.55 17.21
N SER A 116 4.19 -9.68 17.36
CA SER A 116 4.04 -8.25 17.15
C SER A 116 4.89 -7.85 15.96
N PHE A 117 4.27 -7.28 14.95
CA PHE A 117 5.00 -6.56 13.91
C PHE A 117 5.45 -5.21 14.46
N ASN A 118 6.66 -4.79 14.10
CA ASN A 118 7.22 -3.50 14.49
C ASN A 118 7.47 -2.71 13.21
N GLN A 119 6.38 -2.36 12.54
CA GLN A 119 6.39 -1.55 11.33
C GLN A 119 5.91 -0.15 11.63
N THR A 120 6.53 0.81 10.95
CA THR A 120 6.12 2.20 11.01
C THR A 120 5.24 2.49 9.80
N THR A 121 4.14 3.19 10.03
CA THR A 121 3.28 3.71 8.95
C THR A 121 4.09 4.52 7.95
N ARG A 122 3.69 4.52 6.69
CA ARG A 122 4.21 5.47 5.71
C ARG A 122 3.89 6.90 6.17
N PRO A 123 4.81 7.86 6.04
CA PRO A 123 4.52 9.24 6.41
C PRO A 123 3.37 9.81 5.56
N CYS A 124 2.36 10.36 6.23
CA CYS A 124 1.26 11.06 5.58
C CYS A 124 1.71 12.40 5.00
N GLY A 125 1.18 12.78 3.84
CA GLY A 125 1.56 14.00 3.14
C GLY A 125 2.22 13.76 1.79
N LEU A 126 2.85 14.81 1.27
CA LEU A 126 3.62 14.76 0.02
C LEU A 126 4.68 13.67 0.14
N THR A 127 4.66 12.73 -0.78
CA THR A 127 5.59 11.59 -0.80
C THR A 127 6.37 11.58 -2.10
N THR A 128 7.68 11.37 -1.97
CA THR A 128 8.58 11.21 -3.12
C THR A 128 8.27 9.91 -3.83
N GLN A 129 8.13 9.97 -5.15
CA GLN A 129 8.09 8.78 -5.96
C GLN A 129 9.50 8.37 -6.37
N VAL A 130 9.85 7.09 -6.19
CA VAL A 130 11.18 6.55 -6.51
C VAL A 130 11.07 5.45 -7.56
N ALA A 131 12.10 5.31 -8.40
CA ALA A 131 12.15 4.21 -9.37
C ALA A 131 12.14 2.84 -8.66
N ALA A 132 11.50 1.85 -9.30
CA ALA A 132 11.51 0.47 -8.83
C ALA A 132 12.95 -0.02 -8.61
N GLY A 133 13.25 -0.50 -7.40
CA GLY A 133 14.59 -0.98 -7.01
C GLY A 133 15.39 -0.07 -6.08
N ASN A 134 14.93 1.17 -5.83
CA ASN A 134 15.50 2.08 -4.81
C ASN A 134 14.52 2.35 -3.64
N THR A 135 13.56 1.46 -3.44
CA THR A 135 12.45 1.64 -2.50
C THR A 135 12.92 1.41 -1.07
N THR A 136 12.95 2.47 -0.25
CA THR A 136 12.97 2.32 1.21
C THR A 136 11.55 2.17 1.74
N PRO A 137 11.33 1.57 2.93
CA PRO A 137 10.04 1.64 3.62
C PRO A 137 9.61 3.10 3.77
N GLY A 138 8.63 3.53 2.97
CA GLY A 138 8.12 4.91 2.98
C GLY A 138 8.17 5.64 1.63
N ASP A 139 8.90 5.14 0.63
CA ASP A 139 8.90 5.72 -0.73
C ASP A 139 7.79 5.12 -1.59
N LEU A 140 7.16 5.92 -2.46
CA LEU A 140 6.16 5.39 -3.39
C LEU A 140 6.87 4.93 -4.66
N PRO A 141 6.84 3.65 -5.04
CA PRO A 141 7.47 3.25 -6.28
C PRO A 141 6.71 3.88 -7.46
N THR A 142 7.42 4.49 -8.42
CA THR A 142 6.85 5.12 -9.64
C THR A 142 6.18 4.13 -10.60
N MET A 143 6.03 2.85 -10.22
CA MET A 143 5.53 1.82 -11.14
C MET A 143 4.04 2.03 -11.43
N GLY A 144 3.73 2.33 -12.68
CA GLY A 144 2.35 2.31 -13.19
C GLY A 144 1.61 3.65 -13.14
N VAL A 145 2.17 4.70 -12.53
CA VAL A 145 1.60 6.04 -12.56
C VAL A 145 2.59 7.00 -13.19
N SER A 146 2.31 7.42 -14.43
CA SER A 146 3.10 8.49 -15.04
C SER A 146 2.85 9.77 -14.27
N THR A 147 3.89 10.31 -13.62
CA THR A 147 3.83 11.64 -13.02
C THR A 147 3.52 12.72 -14.05
N ARG A 148 3.72 12.44 -15.34
CA ARG A 148 3.31 13.32 -16.44
C ARG A 148 2.18 12.67 -17.24
N ALA A 149 0.94 13.09 -17.01
CA ALA A 149 -0.24 12.44 -17.58
C ALA A 149 -1.15 13.40 -18.35
N THR A 150 -1.82 12.88 -19.38
CA THR A 150 -2.83 13.59 -20.18
C THR A 150 -4.24 13.42 -19.61
N ALA A 151 -4.39 12.69 -18.51
CA ALA A 151 -5.61 12.50 -17.73
C ALA A 151 -5.28 12.56 -16.23
N TRP A 152 -6.31 12.68 -15.38
CA TRP A 152 -6.15 12.56 -13.94
C TRP A 152 -5.78 11.10 -13.58
N PRO A 153 -4.68 10.86 -12.85
CA PRO A 153 -4.38 9.53 -12.33
C PRO A 153 -5.45 9.08 -11.33
N ASP A 154 -5.83 7.80 -11.38
CA ASP A 154 -6.76 7.23 -10.40
C ASP A 154 -6.09 7.14 -9.02
N PRO A 155 -6.83 7.34 -7.92
CA PRO A 155 -6.33 7.08 -6.57
C PRO A 155 -6.04 5.58 -6.39
N ILE A 156 -5.00 5.28 -5.63
CA ILE A 156 -4.51 3.91 -5.44
C ILE A 156 -4.38 3.54 -3.97
N LEU A 157 -4.53 2.25 -3.69
CA LEU A 157 -4.03 1.64 -2.48
C LEU A 157 -2.63 1.08 -2.76
N VAL A 158 -1.73 1.33 -1.83
CA VAL A 158 -0.35 0.81 -1.85
C VAL A 158 -0.22 -0.09 -0.64
N VAL A 159 0.25 -1.30 -0.84
CA VAL A 159 0.56 -2.23 0.25
C VAL A 159 2.01 -2.61 0.16
N ASP A 160 2.74 -2.35 1.24
CA ASP A 160 4.12 -2.77 1.41
C ASP A 160 4.16 -3.96 2.37
N VAL A 161 4.82 -5.03 1.93
CA VAL A 161 5.05 -6.24 2.72
C VAL A 161 6.54 -6.38 2.95
N PHE A 162 6.92 -6.40 4.22
CA PHE A 162 8.30 -6.57 4.69
C PHE A 162 8.41 -7.85 5.49
N PHE A 163 9.37 -8.70 5.12
CA PHE A 163 9.56 -9.98 5.78
C PHE A 163 11.03 -10.40 5.83
N SER A 164 11.49 -10.85 7.00
CA SER A 164 12.85 -11.32 7.24
C SER A 164 12.88 -12.83 7.49
N TYR A 165 13.52 -13.57 6.59
CA TYR A 165 13.70 -15.01 6.68
C TYR A 165 15.09 -15.38 7.20
N GLU A 166 15.15 -16.29 8.19
CA GLU A 166 16.40 -16.84 8.71
C GLU A 166 16.54 -18.32 8.31
N PRO A 167 17.51 -18.67 7.45
CA PRO A 167 17.71 -20.06 7.05
C PRO A 167 18.33 -20.89 8.19
N LEU A 168 17.94 -22.17 8.27
CA LEU A 168 18.30 -23.05 9.39
C LEU A 168 19.79 -23.44 9.44
N LEU A 169 20.45 -23.66 8.30
CA LEU A 169 21.82 -24.18 8.19
C LEU A 169 22.84 -23.07 7.87
N LEU A 170 22.38 -21.97 7.25
CA LEU A 170 23.12 -20.72 7.10
C LEU A 170 23.08 -19.86 8.37
N THR A 171 22.62 -20.35 9.51
CA THR A 171 22.76 -19.70 10.83
C THR A 171 24.21 -19.31 11.18
N TYR A 172 25.22 -19.83 10.47
CA TYR A 172 26.60 -19.34 10.54
C TYR A 172 26.81 -17.96 9.87
N THR A 173 26.05 -17.63 8.82
CA THR A 173 25.90 -16.26 8.32
C THR A 173 24.76 -15.62 9.10
N LYS A 174 25.09 -14.88 10.17
CA LYS A 174 24.13 -14.24 11.11
C LYS A 174 23.22 -13.16 10.50
N THR A 175 22.97 -13.19 9.20
CA THR A 175 22.26 -12.14 8.49
C THR A 175 20.97 -12.73 7.93
N PRO A 176 19.80 -12.28 8.41
CA PRO A 176 18.52 -12.59 7.80
C PRO A 176 18.50 -12.17 6.33
N ILE A 177 17.73 -12.89 5.51
CA ILE A 177 17.40 -12.47 4.16
C ILE A 177 16.17 -11.59 4.26
N GLU A 178 16.34 -10.32 3.94
CA GLU A 178 15.27 -9.32 3.94
C GLU A 178 14.56 -9.33 2.58
N PHE A 179 13.23 -9.30 2.64
CA PHE A 179 12.38 -9.22 1.47
C PHE A 179 11.41 -8.05 1.59
N LEU A 180 11.24 -7.36 0.46
CA LEU A 180 10.27 -6.29 0.30
C LEU A 180 9.51 -6.53 -1.01
N ALA A 181 8.19 -6.49 -0.95
CA ALA A 181 7.37 -6.24 -2.12
C ALA A 181 6.32 -5.18 -1.85
N SER A 182 6.11 -4.31 -2.84
CA SER A 182 5.02 -3.34 -2.85
C SER A 182 4.06 -3.69 -3.96
N GLY A 183 2.77 -3.69 -3.67
CA GLY A 183 1.71 -3.83 -4.67
C GLY A 183 0.81 -2.62 -4.70
N PHE A 184 0.16 -2.42 -5.84
CA PHE A 184 -0.65 -1.26 -6.16
C PHE A 184 -1.97 -1.70 -6.70
N TRP A 185 -3.05 -1.09 -6.22
CA TRP A 185 -4.36 -1.39 -6.73
C TRP A 185 -5.19 -0.11 -6.86
N PRO A 186 -5.78 0.17 -8.04
CA PRO A 186 -6.70 1.28 -8.17
C PRO A 186 -7.90 1.01 -7.28
N VAL A 187 -8.33 2.03 -6.55
CA VAL A 187 -9.61 1.96 -5.84
C VAL A 187 -10.69 2.02 -6.91
N ARG A 188 -11.66 1.11 -6.88
CA ARG A 188 -12.80 1.16 -7.81
C ARG A 188 -13.66 2.39 -7.48
N SER A 189 -13.28 3.56 -7.98
CA SER A 189 -14.17 4.72 -8.00
C SER A 189 -15.39 4.38 -8.86
N VAL A 190 -16.58 4.76 -8.40
CA VAL A 190 -17.82 4.62 -9.19
C VAL A 190 -17.81 5.55 -10.42
N LYS A 191 -16.83 6.47 -10.51
CA LYS A 191 -16.61 7.35 -11.64
C LYS A 191 -15.14 7.39 -12.04
N ALA A 192 -14.81 6.74 -13.17
CA ALA A 192 -13.48 6.89 -13.78
C ALA A 192 -13.23 8.35 -14.15
N ALA A 193 -11.96 8.78 -14.15
CA ALA A 193 -11.57 10.07 -14.71
C ALA A 193 -12.19 10.24 -16.12
N SER A 194 -13.13 11.16 -16.25
CA SER A 194 -13.81 11.43 -17.53
C SER A 194 -13.13 12.58 -18.28
N VAL A 195 -13.34 12.62 -19.59
CA VAL A 195 -13.00 13.78 -20.42
C VAL A 195 -14.27 14.55 -20.78
N ASP A 196 -14.20 15.88 -20.81
CA ASP A 196 -15.28 16.71 -21.28
C ASP A 196 -15.45 16.60 -22.82
N ALA A 197 -16.47 17.26 -23.37
CA ALA A 197 -16.72 17.27 -24.81
C ALA A 197 -15.57 17.85 -25.65
N ASN A 198 -14.62 18.54 -25.01
CA ASN A 198 -13.44 19.14 -25.64
C ASN A 198 -12.17 18.27 -25.46
N GLY A 199 -12.28 17.11 -24.80
CA GLY A 199 -11.15 16.22 -24.53
C GLY A 199 -10.28 16.63 -23.34
N ASN A 200 -10.75 17.54 -22.48
CA ASN A 200 -10.06 17.92 -21.26
C ASN A 200 -10.43 16.99 -20.12
N ALA A 201 -9.48 16.65 -19.26
CA ALA A 201 -9.76 15.82 -18.10
C ALA A 201 -10.66 16.57 -17.08
N THR A 202 -11.82 16.02 -16.75
CA THR A 202 -12.71 16.58 -15.72
C THR A 202 -12.26 16.13 -14.34
N PRO A 203 -12.16 17.03 -13.34
CA PRO A 203 -11.85 16.65 -11.96
C PRO A 203 -12.87 15.64 -11.42
N LEU A 204 -12.40 14.70 -10.61
CA LEU A 204 -13.28 13.86 -9.79
C LEU A 204 -14.03 14.76 -8.78
N LEU A 205 -15.23 14.36 -8.35
CA LEU A 205 -15.91 15.06 -7.26
C LEU A 205 -15.12 14.89 -5.95
N PRO A 206 -15.15 15.84 -4.99
CA PRO A 206 -14.32 15.78 -3.77
C PRO A 206 -14.44 14.45 -2.99
N ASP A 207 -15.64 13.88 -2.91
CA ASP A 207 -15.98 12.60 -2.27
C ASP A 207 -15.53 11.34 -3.06
N GLN A 208 -15.01 11.56 -4.27
CA GLN A 208 -14.55 10.52 -5.21
C GLN A 208 -13.05 10.63 -5.51
N GLN A 209 -12.38 11.65 -4.97
CA GLN A 209 -10.97 11.92 -5.24
C GLN A 209 -10.01 11.00 -4.48
N TYR A 210 -10.44 10.45 -3.33
CA TYR A 210 -9.59 9.65 -2.47
C TYR A 210 -10.40 8.70 -1.57
N THR A 211 -9.75 7.63 -1.12
CA THR A 211 -10.32 6.74 -0.10
C THR A 211 -10.13 7.36 1.27
N VAL A 212 -11.21 7.55 2.01
CA VAL A 212 -11.16 8.02 3.41
C VAL A 212 -10.89 6.86 4.36
N LEU A 213 -10.10 7.09 5.42
CA LEU A 213 -9.98 6.16 6.55
C LEU A 213 -10.97 6.54 7.65
N THR A 214 -11.77 5.60 8.12
CA THR A 214 -12.80 5.82 9.14
C THR A 214 -12.64 4.90 10.35
N GLY A 215 -13.42 5.13 11.42
CA GLY A 215 -13.56 4.15 12.50
C GLY A 215 -12.30 4.01 13.37
N LEU A 216 -11.57 5.11 13.55
CA LEU A 216 -10.34 5.18 14.36
C LEU A 216 -10.56 5.08 15.87
N GLY A 217 -11.82 5.03 16.32
CA GLY A 217 -12.19 4.89 17.73
C GLY A 217 -11.66 3.59 18.33
N GLY A 218 -10.51 3.65 19.02
CA GLY A 218 -9.84 2.50 19.62
C GLY A 218 -8.59 2.00 18.87
N ALA A 219 -8.24 2.62 17.74
CA ALA A 219 -6.98 2.33 17.04
C ALA A 219 -5.78 2.87 17.85
N PRO A 220 -4.68 2.11 17.98
CA PRO A 220 -3.45 2.62 18.57
C PRO A 220 -2.94 3.84 17.79
N THR A 221 -2.66 4.97 18.44
CA THR A 221 -2.25 6.20 17.74
C THR A 221 -0.92 6.09 16.99
N SER A 222 -0.15 5.04 17.24
CA SER A 222 1.11 4.74 16.53
C SER A 222 0.92 3.81 15.32
N SER A 223 -0.27 3.23 15.12
CA SER A 223 -0.54 2.26 14.05
C SER A 223 -1.11 2.91 12.79
N TYR A 224 -1.43 4.20 12.83
CA TYR A 224 -1.98 4.89 11.68
C TYR A 224 -1.48 6.33 11.57
N CYS A 225 -1.52 6.87 10.36
CA CYS A 225 -1.44 8.29 10.09
C CYS A 225 -2.64 8.70 9.22
N VAL A 226 -3.13 9.92 9.43
CA VAL A 226 -4.11 10.56 8.54
C VAL A 226 -3.60 11.96 8.23
N ASN A 227 -3.59 12.31 6.94
CA ASN A 227 -3.23 13.64 6.49
C ASN A 227 -4.40 14.61 6.74
N PRO A 228 -4.19 15.69 7.51
CA PRO A 228 -5.28 16.62 7.87
C PRO A 228 -5.86 17.37 6.67
N ASN A 229 -5.15 17.42 5.54
CA ASN A 229 -5.65 18.05 4.31
C ASN A 229 -6.71 17.21 3.59
N TYR A 230 -6.89 15.94 3.98
CA TYR A 230 -7.88 15.02 3.43
C TYR A 230 -8.74 14.41 4.55
N PRO A 231 -9.60 15.22 5.19
CA PRO A 231 -10.38 14.78 6.34
C PRO A 231 -11.42 13.71 5.98
N GLU A 232 -11.93 13.03 7.02
CA GLU A 232 -13.11 12.18 6.91
C GLU A 232 -14.29 12.96 6.31
N SER A 233 -15.02 12.35 5.36
CA SER A 233 -16.24 12.93 4.83
C SER A 233 -17.30 13.01 5.93
N GLY A 234 -17.50 14.20 6.48
CA GLY A 234 -18.63 14.55 7.35
C GLY A 234 -18.42 14.34 8.84
N THR A 235 -17.81 15.35 9.49
CA THR A 235 -18.14 15.72 10.88
C THR A 235 -18.66 17.15 10.90
#